data_AF-A0AAV0GP22-F1
#
_entry.id   AF-A0AAV0GP22-F1
#
_cell.length_a   1.000
_cell.length_b   1.000
_cell.length_c   1.000
_cell.angle_alpha   90.00
_cell.angle_beta   90.00
_cell.angle_gamma   90.00
#
_symmetry.space_group_name_H-M   'P 1'
#
loop_
_entity.id
_entity.type
_entity.pdbx_description
1 polymer ?
#
loop_
_entity_poly.entity_id
_entity_poly.type
_entity_poly.pdbx_seq_one_letter_code
_entity_poly.pdbx_strand_id
1 'polypeptide(L)'
;MLLSAAPTTTSEKLKLIDVVERLGIGYHFEEEIEEQLRQIYHHGNHHPNNVDDDDLFTVALHFRLLRQHGYNVPSDVFKRFQNEEEEGTFKEELGSDVEGMMGLYEAAHLHMHGETILDQAIEFATTRLTKYYEQLQKQLARRVAHVLKRPLRKGVERHEQLFFISVYEQMEGDHDAILLKLAKLSWNSLQHSYQQELRSITQWWIDLDFATKLSFARDRLIEVYFWAVGAMWEPKFSMARYILTKLTMLVSINDDMYDVYGTIDELELFTATVQRWDTSMKDLPEYMKLLYGAIIDVLDEVDAITTREGRPYCLDYGKQAVTNHY
;
A
#
# COMPACT_ATOMS: atom_id res chain seq x y z
N MET A 1 13.45 -8.13 24.46
CA MET A 1 12.33 -7.73 25.34
C MET A 1 11.98 -6.29 25.03
N LEU A 2 10.88 -6.08 24.31
CA LEU A 2 10.36 -4.78 23.86
C LEU A 2 9.57 -4.06 24.98
N LEU A 3 10.10 -4.08 26.21
CA LEU A 3 9.37 -3.64 27.39
C LEU A 3 10.27 -2.83 28.33
N SER A 4 10.59 -1.60 27.95
CA SER A 4 10.74 -0.54 28.95
C SER A 4 9.37 0.10 29.11
N ALA A 5 8.57 -0.48 30.02
CA ALA A 5 7.15 -0.22 30.31
C ALA A 5 6.20 -0.53 29.13
N ALA A 6 5.35 -1.55 29.27
CA ALA A 6 4.21 -1.70 28.38
C ALA A 6 3.36 -0.42 28.47
N PRO A 7 2.94 0.18 27.34
CA PRO A 7 2.08 1.36 27.37
C PRO A 7 0.83 1.06 28.21
N THR A 8 0.54 1.94 29.16
CA THR A 8 -0.46 1.69 30.21
C THR A 8 -1.81 2.29 29.83
N THR A 9 -1.82 3.34 29.01
CA THR A 9 -3.05 3.99 28.52
C THR A 9 -3.38 3.60 27.08
N THR A 10 -4.66 3.75 26.69
CA THR A 10 -5.10 3.52 25.30
C THR A 10 -4.41 4.45 24.30
N SER A 11 -4.25 5.73 24.64
CA SER A 11 -3.56 6.71 23.78
C SER A 11 -2.10 6.34 23.54
N GLU A 12 -1.36 5.91 24.57
CA GLU A 12 0.03 5.45 24.42
C GLU A 12 0.13 4.18 23.57
N LYS A 13 -0.80 3.23 23.73
CA LYS A 13 -0.87 2.02 22.90
C LYS A 13 -1.08 2.36 21.43
N LEU A 14 -2.04 3.24 21.13
CA LEU A 14 -2.32 3.68 19.76
C LEU A 14 -1.10 4.40 19.15
N LYS A 15 -0.45 5.28 19.91
CA LYS A 15 0.78 5.98 19.46
C LYS A 15 1.90 4.98 19.15
N LEU A 16 2.10 3.96 20.00
CA LEU A 16 3.10 2.94 19.77
C LEU A 16 2.79 2.11 18.52
N ILE A 17 1.52 1.69 18.35
CA ILE A 17 1.08 0.96 17.15
C ILE A 17 1.35 1.81 15.90
N ASP A 18 0.95 3.08 15.90
CA ASP A 18 1.18 3.99 14.77
C ASP A 18 2.67 4.13 14.43
N VAL A 19 3.52 4.29 15.45
CA VAL A 19 4.97 4.38 15.25
C VAL A 19 5.51 3.09 14.63
N VAL A 20 5.12 1.93 15.16
CA VAL A 20 5.58 0.61 14.69
C VAL A 20 5.15 0.36 13.24
N GLU A 21 3.91 0.69 12.88
CA GLU A 21 3.39 0.55 11.53
C GLU A 21 4.05 1.52 10.55
N ARG A 22 4.13 2.81 10.91
CA ARG A 22 4.75 3.83 10.05
C ARG A 22 6.25 3.64 9.90
N LEU A 23 6.92 3.01 10.86
CA LEU A 23 8.31 2.55 10.74
C LEU A 23 8.45 1.29 9.87
N GLY A 24 7.34 0.73 9.36
CA GLY A 24 7.30 -0.43 8.48
C GLY A 24 7.88 -1.69 9.13
N ILE A 25 7.69 -1.83 10.44
CA ILE A 25 8.09 -3.01 11.22
C ILE A 25 6.89 -3.72 11.86
N GLY A 26 5.66 -3.23 11.61
CA GLY A 26 4.42 -3.83 12.10
C GLY A 26 4.20 -5.28 11.65
N TYR A 27 4.70 -5.67 10.48
CA TYR A 27 4.60 -7.05 9.98
C TYR A 27 5.32 -8.10 10.87
N HIS A 28 6.17 -7.66 11.81
CA HIS A 28 6.78 -8.52 12.81
C HIS A 28 5.89 -8.76 14.03
N PHE A 29 4.83 -7.98 14.19
CA PHE A 29 3.97 -7.91 15.36
C PHE A 29 2.48 -7.96 14.97
N GLU A 30 2.14 -8.59 13.83
CA GLU A 30 0.78 -8.59 13.26
C GLU A 30 -0.24 -9.10 14.30
N GLU A 31 0.07 -10.20 14.99
CA GLU A 31 -0.81 -10.80 16.00
C GLU A 31 -0.97 -9.90 17.24
N GLU A 32 0.13 -9.32 17.74
CA GLU A 32 0.09 -8.46 18.91
C GLU A 32 -0.63 -7.14 18.65
N ILE A 33 -0.42 -6.54 17.47
CA ILE A 33 -1.12 -5.32 17.05
C ILE A 33 -2.62 -5.60 16.95
N GLU A 34 -3.00 -6.67 16.26
CA GLU A 34 -4.41 -7.03 16.08
C GLU A 34 -5.08 -7.32 17.42
N GLU A 35 -4.42 -8.05 18.33
CA GLU A 35 -4.94 -8.31 19.67
C GLU A 35 -5.18 -7.00 20.44
N GLN A 36 -4.25 -6.04 20.39
CA GLN A 36 -4.41 -4.76 21.08
C GLN A 36 -5.52 -3.92 20.46
N LEU A 37 -5.60 -3.83 19.13
CA LEU A 37 -6.67 -3.08 18.45
C LEU A 37 -8.04 -3.70 18.73
N ARG A 38 -8.14 -5.03 18.75
CA ARG A 38 -9.37 -5.74 19.13
C ARG A 38 -9.82 -5.40 20.55
N GLN A 39 -8.87 -5.38 21.49
CA GLN A 39 -9.16 -4.98 22.88
C GLN A 39 -9.62 -3.52 22.94
N ILE A 40 -8.92 -2.61 22.27
CA ILE A 40 -9.29 -1.19 22.20
C ILE A 40 -10.68 -1.02 21.58
N TYR A 41 -11.01 -1.76 20.53
CA TYR A 41 -12.32 -1.72 19.90
C TYR A 41 -13.43 -2.23 20.84
N HIS A 42 -13.24 -3.35 21.53
CA HIS A 42 -14.31 -3.88 22.38
C HIS A 42 -14.49 -3.14 23.71
N HIS A 43 -13.42 -2.55 24.24
CA HIS A 43 -13.48 -1.79 25.49
C HIS A 43 -13.67 -0.29 25.26
N GLY A 44 -13.45 0.19 24.04
CA GLY A 44 -13.65 1.57 23.65
C GLY A 44 -15.13 1.92 23.47
N ASN A 45 -15.50 3.11 23.94
CA ASN A 45 -16.82 3.67 23.69
C ASN A 45 -16.80 4.44 22.36
N HIS A 46 -17.26 3.80 21.28
CA HIS A 46 -17.34 4.43 19.94
C HIS A 46 -18.58 5.31 19.75
N HIS A 47 -19.34 5.58 20.82
CA HIS A 47 -20.58 6.34 20.76
C HIS A 47 -20.28 7.84 20.98
N PRO A 48 -20.86 8.75 20.17
CA PRO A 48 -20.64 10.19 20.28
C PRO A 48 -21.02 10.83 21.63
N ASN A 49 -21.71 10.11 22.52
CA ASN A 49 -22.28 10.64 23.77
C ASN A 49 -21.55 10.16 25.03
N ASN A 50 -20.54 9.28 24.91
CA ASN A 50 -19.70 8.86 26.03
C ASN A 50 -18.29 9.32 25.73
N VAL A 51 -18.01 10.54 26.19
CA VAL A 51 -16.80 11.28 25.86
C VAL A 51 -15.77 10.98 26.95
N ASP A 52 -14.80 10.13 26.64
CA ASP A 52 -13.47 10.35 27.20
C ASP A 52 -13.00 11.73 26.68
N ASP A 53 -12.43 12.55 27.56
CA ASP A 53 -11.96 13.93 27.32
C ASP A 53 -10.71 13.98 26.41
N ASP A 54 -10.68 13.08 25.43
CA ASP A 54 -9.59 12.87 24.48
C ASP A 54 -9.51 14.03 23.49
N ASP A 55 -8.29 14.50 23.27
CA ASP A 55 -7.96 15.51 22.28
C ASP A 55 -8.21 15.02 20.84
N LEU A 56 -8.27 15.96 19.90
CA LEU A 56 -8.55 15.68 18.49
C LEU A 56 -7.56 14.67 17.87
N PHE A 57 -6.28 14.77 18.21
CA PHE A 57 -5.26 13.86 17.70
C PHE A 57 -5.53 12.42 18.17
N THR A 58 -5.82 12.23 19.46
CA THR A 58 -6.12 10.91 20.03
C THR A 58 -7.35 10.28 19.38
N VAL A 59 -8.42 11.05 19.19
CA VAL A 59 -9.66 10.56 18.54
C VAL A 59 -9.43 10.22 17.08
N ALA A 60 -8.72 11.08 16.34
CA ALA A 60 -8.42 10.85 14.94
C ALA A 60 -7.49 9.63 14.74
N LEU A 61 -6.50 9.47 15.62
CA LEU A 61 -5.60 8.33 15.60
C LEU A 61 -6.33 7.01 15.86
N HIS A 62 -7.17 6.99 16.90
CA HIS A 62 -8.02 5.86 17.23
C HIS A 62 -8.93 5.45 16.05
N PHE A 63 -9.63 6.43 15.47
CA PHE A 63 -10.49 6.21 14.32
C PHE A 63 -9.71 5.64 13.12
N ARG A 64 -8.56 6.25 12.78
CA ARG A 64 -7.73 5.83 11.65
C ARG A 64 -7.22 4.40 11.80
N LEU A 65 -6.59 4.09 12.93
CA LEU A 65 -5.99 2.77 13.15
C LEU A 65 -7.07 1.68 13.14
N LEU A 66 -8.17 1.87 13.86
CA LEU A 66 -9.24 0.87 13.88
C LEU A 66 -9.82 0.64 12.47
N ARG A 67 -10.12 1.69 11.71
CA ARG A 67 -10.64 1.53 10.34
C ARG A 67 -9.64 0.92 9.36
N GLN A 68 -8.36 1.27 9.47
CA GLN A 68 -7.30 0.66 8.67
C GLN A 68 -7.24 -0.86 8.86
N HIS A 69 -7.53 -1.33 10.07
CA HIS A 69 -7.58 -2.76 10.44
C HIS A 69 -8.97 -3.39 10.26
N GLY A 70 -9.92 -2.69 9.62
CA GLY A 70 -11.22 -3.25 9.26
C GLY A 70 -12.30 -3.16 10.35
N TYR A 71 -12.06 -2.46 11.46
CA TYR A 71 -13.06 -2.21 12.48
C TYR A 71 -14.02 -1.10 12.06
N ASN A 72 -15.33 -1.30 12.30
CA ASN A 72 -16.37 -0.35 11.93
C ASN A 72 -16.59 0.72 13.01
N VAL A 73 -15.73 1.74 13.03
CA VAL A 73 -15.87 2.90 13.91
C VAL A 73 -16.75 3.96 13.23
N PRO A 74 -17.87 4.43 13.81
CA PRO A 74 -18.71 5.47 13.22
C PRO A 74 -17.99 6.81 13.08
N SER A 75 -18.21 7.54 11.98
CA SER A 75 -17.66 8.90 11.80
C SER A 75 -18.24 9.92 12.79
N ASP A 76 -19.34 9.58 13.46
CA ASP A 76 -19.99 10.41 14.47
C ASP A 76 -19.10 10.74 15.68
N VAL A 77 -18.02 10.00 15.90
CA VAL A 77 -17.00 10.33 16.92
C VAL A 77 -16.41 11.73 16.74
N PHE A 78 -16.51 12.31 15.54
CA PHE A 78 -16.04 13.67 15.23
C PHE A 78 -17.09 14.77 15.48
N LYS A 79 -18.37 14.43 15.75
CA LYS A 79 -19.43 15.43 16.00
C LYS A 79 -19.11 16.35 17.18
N ARG A 80 -18.39 15.86 18.20
CA ARG A 80 -17.92 16.66 19.35
C ARG A 80 -16.98 17.81 18.97
N PHE A 81 -16.35 17.74 17.80
CA PHE A 81 -15.46 18.75 17.25
C PHE A 81 -16.16 19.71 16.28
N GLN A 82 -17.46 19.50 16.03
CA GLN A 82 -18.29 20.41 15.24
C GLN A 82 -18.89 21.51 16.10
N ASN A 83 -19.21 22.65 15.48
CA ASN A 83 -19.94 23.73 16.11
C ASN A 83 -21.37 23.28 16.40
N GLU A 84 -21.84 23.50 17.62
CA GLU A 84 -23.23 23.22 18.01
C GLU A 84 -24.21 24.19 17.34
N GLU A 85 -23.74 25.39 16.98
CA GLU A 85 -24.55 26.48 16.41
C GLU A 85 -24.61 26.46 14.88
N GLU A 86 -23.64 25.84 14.20
CA GLU A 86 -23.54 25.80 12.74
C GLU A 86 -23.25 24.38 12.27
N GLU A 87 -24.33 23.66 11.92
CA GLU A 87 -24.29 22.26 11.51
C GLU A 87 -23.31 22.05 10.34
N GLY A 88 -22.42 21.06 10.49
CA GLY A 88 -21.46 20.71 9.45
C GLY A 88 -20.16 21.51 9.45
N THR A 89 -19.94 22.40 10.42
CA THR A 89 -18.68 23.16 10.55
C THR A 89 -17.87 22.71 11.76
N PHE A 90 -16.55 22.64 11.62
CA PHE A 90 -15.65 22.32 12.73
C PHE A 90 -15.32 23.56 13.56
N LYS A 91 -15.12 23.37 14.88
CA LYS A 91 -14.78 24.46 15.80
C LYS A 91 -13.50 25.16 15.39
N GLU A 92 -13.56 26.48 15.23
CA GLU A 92 -12.45 27.32 14.76
C GLU A 92 -11.18 27.21 15.62
N GLU A 93 -11.37 27.02 16.94
CA GLU A 93 -10.31 26.88 17.95
C GLU A 93 -9.42 25.64 17.73
N LEU A 94 -9.93 24.61 17.05
CA LEU A 94 -9.14 23.42 16.68
C LEU A 94 -8.02 23.77 15.69
N GLY A 95 -8.17 24.89 14.98
CA GLY A 95 -7.22 25.31 13.96
C GLY A 95 -5.78 25.50 14.44
N SER A 96 -5.56 25.76 15.73
CA SER A 96 -4.20 25.89 16.29
C SER A 96 -3.52 24.56 16.61
N ASP A 97 -4.27 23.45 16.69
CA ASP A 97 -3.72 22.12 16.92
C ASP A 97 -3.27 21.48 15.59
N VAL A 98 -2.04 21.78 15.19
CA VAL A 98 -1.48 21.30 13.91
C VAL A 98 -1.38 19.78 13.86
N GLU A 99 -1.04 19.12 14.98
CA GLU A 99 -0.94 17.66 15.05
C GLU A 99 -2.33 17.01 14.97
N GLY A 100 -3.31 17.54 15.71
CA GLY A 100 -4.70 17.12 15.61
C GLY A 100 -5.28 17.34 14.22
N MET A 101 -4.94 18.45 13.54
CA MET A 101 -5.37 18.70 12.16
C MET A 101 -4.77 17.69 11.17
N MET A 102 -3.48 17.35 11.28
CA MET A 102 -2.88 16.30 10.46
C MET A 102 -3.54 14.95 10.75
N GLY A 103 -3.77 14.63 12.02
CA GLY A 103 -4.46 13.40 12.43
C GLY A 103 -5.86 13.31 11.84
N LEU A 104 -6.66 14.39 11.96
CA LEU A 104 -8.01 14.50 11.41
C LEU A 104 -8.01 14.35 9.89
N TYR A 105 -7.10 15.03 9.20
CA TYR A 105 -6.95 14.93 7.74
C TYR A 105 -6.68 13.47 7.34
N GLU A 106 -5.71 12.82 7.96
CA GLU A 106 -5.36 11.42 7.66
C GLU A 106 -6.50 10.45 7.95
N ALA A 107 -7.18 10.63 9.08
CA ALA A 107 -8.35 9.85 9.47
C ALA A 107 -9.51 10.01 8.48
N ALA A 108 -9.76 11.24 8.01
CA ALA A 108 -10.87 11.53 7.11
C ALA A 108 -10.69 10.92 5.71
N HIS A 109 -9.46 10.62 5.27
CA HIS A 109 -9.25 9.85 4.03
C HIS A 109 -9.64 8.35 4.13
N LEU A 110 -10.11 7.87 5.30
CA LEU A 110 -10.79 6.57 5.47
C LEU A 110 -12.32 6.66 5.40
N HIS A 111 -12.86 7.76 4.85
CA HIS A 111 -14.29 7.94 4.69
C HIS A 111 -14.94 6.88 3.79
N MET A 112 -16.20 6.59 4.10
CA MET A 112 -17.10 5.77 3.29
C MET A 112 -18.24 6.63 2.73
N HIS A 113 -19.02 6.06 1.81
CA HIS A 113 -20.19 6.75 1.26
C HIS A 113 -21.19 7.12 2.36
N GLY A 114 -21.66 8.36 2.35
CA GLY A 114 -22.64 8.88 3.31
C GLY A 114 -22.04 9.57 4.54
N GLU A 115 -20.72 9.61 4.68
CA GLU A 115 -20.03 10.20 5.83
C GLU A 115 -19.59 11.65 5.57
N THR A 116 -20.56 12.54 5.36
CA THR A 116 -20.31 13.95 4.99
C THR A 116 -19.45 14.71 6.00
N ILE A 117 -19.46 14.31 7.27
CA ILE A 117 -18.60 14.87 8.32
C ILE A 117 -17.11 14.72 7.99
N LEU A 118 -16.72 13.66 7.30
CA LEU A 118 -15.33 13.42 6.92
C LEU A 118 -14.93 14.24 5.69
N ASP A 119 -15.85 14.45 4.74
CA ASP A 119 -15.61 15.38 3.62
C ASP A 119 -15.39 16.81 4.15
N GLN A 120 -16.22 17.24 5.11
CA GLN A 120 -16.06 18.51 5.83
C GLN A 120 -14.73 18.57 6.60
N ALA A 121 -14.32 17.46 7.22
CA ALA A 121 -13.05 17.37 7.94
C ALA A 121 -11.84 17.54 7.01
N ILE A 122 -11.88 16.96 5.81
CA ILE A 122 -10.83 17.12 4.79
C ILE A 122 -10.72 18.59 4.39
N GLU A 123 -11.83 19.25 4.06
CA GLU A 123 -11.84 20.66 3.66
C GLU A 123 -11.33 21.57 4.78
N PHE A 124 -11.83 21.36 6.00
CA PHE A 124 -11.42 22.12 7.18
C PHE A 124 -9.93 21.97 7.47
N ALA A 125 -9.44 20.73 7.61
CA ALA A 125 -8.05 20.47 7.93
C ALA A 125 -7.11 20.98 6.82
N THR A 126 -7.47 20.80 5.54
CA THR A 126 -6.68 21.32 4.40
C THR A 126 -6.54 22.84 4.49
N THR A 127 -7.65 23.53 4.73
CA THR A 127 -7.67 25.00 4.84
C THR A 127 -6.79 25.48 5.99
N ARG A 128 -6.91 24.85 7.16
CA ARG A 128 -6.13 25.22 8.36
C ARG A 128 -4.65 24.94 8.18
N LEU A 129 -4.30 23.73 7.76
CA LEU A 129 -2.90 23.33 7.55
C LEU A 129 -2.20 24.21 6.52
N THR A 130 -2.90 24.60 5.44
CA THR A 130 -2.38 25.54 4.43
C THR A 130 -2.17 26.94 5.01
N LYS A 131 -3.14 27.44 5.79
CA LYS A 131 -3.07 28.77 6.41
C LYS A 131 -1.87 28.92 7.36
N TYR A 132 -1.61 27.91 8.18
CA TYR A 132 -0.54 27.97 9.17
C TYR A 132 0.83 27.57 8.62
N TYR A 133 0.89 26.99 7.41
CA TYR A 133 2.09 26.41 6.80
C TYR A 133 3.35 27.27 6.93
N GLU A 134 3.27 28.56 6.58
CA GLU A 134 4.41 29.49 6.57
C GLU A 134 4.92 29.85 7.98
N GLN A 135 4.10 29.64 9.01
CA GLN A 135 4.41 29.97 10.40
C GLN A 135 5.02 28.79 11.16
N LEU A 136 5.04 27.60 10.57
CA LEU A 136 5.52 26.38 11.20
C LEU A 136 7.05 26.31 11.18
N GLN A 137 7.61 25.73 12.24
CA GLN A 137 9.01 25.32 12.23
C GLN A 137 9.27 24.38 11.05
N LYS A 138 10.48 24.46 10.48
CA LYS A 138 10.86 23.75 9.25
C LYS A 138 10.49 22.25 9.24
N GLN A 139 10.66 21.56 10.36
CA GLN A 139 10.35 20.12 10.46
C GLN A 139 8.85 19.83 10.44
N LEU A 140 8.07 20.61 11.19
CA LEU A 140 6.62 20.49 11.20
C LEU A 140 6.02 20.91 9.85
N ALA A 141 6.54 21.98 9.23
CA ALA A 141 6.17 22.39 7.87
C ALA A 141 6.43 21.27 6.84
N ARG A 142 7.57 20.57 6.94
CA ARG A 142 7.88 19.42 6.07
C ARG A 142 6.85 18.30 6.22
N ARG A 143 6.41 17.99 7.44
CA ARG A 143 5.37 16.99 7.72
C ARG A 143 4.02 17.40 7.13
N VAL A 144 3.62 18.65 7.36
CA VAL A 144 2.36 19.19 6.82
C VAL A 144 2.36 19.16 5.29
N ALA A 145 3.45 19.59 4.63
CA ALA A 145 3.56 19.52 3.18
C ALA A 145 3.44 18.09 2.64
N HIS A 146 4.03 17.12 3.34
CA HIS A 146 3.97 15.71 2.94
C HIS A 146 2.54 15.17 3.02
N VAL A 147 1.87 15.37 4.16
CA VAL A 147 0.47 14.96 4.41
C VAL A 147 -0.48 15.59 3.39
N LEU A 148 -0.38 16.91 3.16
CA LEU A 148 -1.23 17.61 2.18
C LEU A 148 -0.97 17.17 0.74
N LYS A 149 0.27 16.79 0.40
CA LYS A 149 0.61 16.29 -0.94
C LYS A 149 0.00 14.92 -1.20
N ARG A 150 0.06 14.03 -0.21
CA ARG A 150 -0.50 12.67 -0.32
C ARG A 150 -0.84 12.15 1.09
N PRO A 151 -2.11 11.87 1.39
CA PRO A 151 -2.49 11.25 2.65
C PRO A 151 -1.94 9.82 2.72
N LEU A 152 -1.64 9.37 3.94
CA LEU A 152 -1.13 8.04 4.28
C LEU A 152 -1.95 6.94 3.61
N ARG A 153 -3.29 7.02 3.67
CA ARG A 153 -4.20 6.02 3.09
C ARG A 153 -4.02 5.82 1.56
N LYS A 154 -3.51 6.83 0.87
CA LYS A 154 -3.24 6.84 -0.58
C LYS A 154 -1.73 6.76 -0.89
N GLY A 155 -0.88 6.64 0.13
CA GLY A 155 0.56 6.48 0.04
C GLY A 155 0.96 5.06 -0.30
N VAL A 156 2.13 4.89 -0.92
CA VAL A 156 2.77 3.57 -1.04
C VAL A 156 3.55 3.33 0.24
N GLU A 157 3.23 2.27 0.97
CA GLU A 157 3.70 2.05 2.35
C GLU A 157 5.22 2.16 2.50
N ARG A 158 5.99 1.61 1.56
CA ARG A 158 7.47 1.70 1.57
C ARG A 158 7.99 3.12 1.39
N HIS A 159 7.29 3.94 0.60
CA HIS A 159 7.65 5.35 0.44
C HIS A 159 7.33 6.14 1.72
N GLU A 160 6.16 5.88 2.32
CA GLU A 160 5.74 6.50 3.58
C GLU A 160 6.67 6.11 4.73
N GLN A 161 7.13 4.86 4.77
CA GLN A 161 8.13 4.39 5.74
C GLN A 161 9.43 5.17 5.65
N LEU A 162 10.00 5.36 4.45
CA LEU A 162 11.24 6.15 4.29
C LEU A 162 11.09 7.57 4.82
N PHE A 163 9.98 8.20 4.46
CA PHE A 163 9.68 9.54 4.95
C PHE A 163 9.57 9.54 6.47
N PHE A 164 8.84 8.59 7.05
CA PHE A 164 8.63 8.53 8.49
C PHE A 164 9.88 8.18 9.27
N ILE A 165 10.76 7.28 8.80
CA ILE A 165 12.08 7.03 9.41
C ILE A 165 12.87 8.35 9.53
N SER A 166 12.87 9.17 8.46
CA SER A 166 13.55 10.47 8.48
C SER A 166 12.92 11.45 9.47
N VAL A 167 11.59 11.44 9.61
CA VAL A 167 10.89 12.29 10.57
C VAL A 167 11.16 11.82 12.00
N TYR A 168 11.05 10.52 12.26
CA TYR A 168 11.22 9.90 13.58
C TYR A 168 12.64 10.10 14.12
N GLU A 169 13.67 9.99 13.27
CA GLU A 169 15.06 10.30 13.65
C GLU A 169 15.28 11.77 14.05
N GLN A 170 14.45 12.68 13.53
CA GLN A 170 14.55 14.12 13.79
C GLN A 170 13.73 14.56 15.02
N MET A 171 12.95 13.66 15.64
CA MET A 171 12.23 13.94 16.88
C MET A 171 13.22 13.90 18.05
N GLU A 172 13.86 15.03 18.36
CA GLU A 172 14.82 15.12 19.47
C GLU A 172 14.15 14.77 20.82
N GLY A 173 14.69 13.78 21.54
CA GLY A 173 14.26 13.41 22.90
C GLY A 173 13.04 12.49 23.01
N ASP A 174 12.22 12.36 21.96
CA ASP A 174 10.93 11.65 22.00
C ASP A 174 10.86 10.35 21.17
N HIS A 175 11.94 9.96 20.50
CA HIS A 175 11.96 8.72 19.70
C HIS A 175 12.65 7.56 20.42
N ASP A 176 12.10 6.36 20.26
CA ASP A 176 12.70 5.12 20.74
C ASP A 176 13.83 4.69 19.79
N ALA A 177 15.06 4.78 20.30
CA ALA A 177 16.26 4.44 19.53
C ALA A 177 16.32 2.96 19.10
N ILE A 178 15.68 2.06 19.85
CA ILE A 178 15.60 0.62 19.51
C ILE A 178 14.66 0.45 18.32
N LEU A 179 13.48 1.08 18.33
CA LEU A 179 12.54 1.03 17.21
C LEU A 179 13.16 1.64 15.95
N LEU A 180 13.82 2.79 16.04
CA LEU A 180 14.50 3.42 14.91
C LEU A 180 15.60 2.51 14.33
N LYS A 181 16.41 1.90 15.19
CA LYS A 181 17.46 0.97 14.76
C LYS A 181 16.87 -0.27 14.09
N LEU A 182 15.81 -0.85 14.65
CA LEU A 182 15.12 -1.99 14.07
C LEU A 182 14.53 -1.65 12.69
N ALA A 183 13.90 -0.49 12.55
CA ALA A 183 13.35 0.00 11.28
C ALA A 183 14.42 0.14 10.19
N LYS A 184 15.58 0.74 10.52
CA LYS A 184 16.71 0.86 9.59
C LYS A 184 17.30 -0.49 9.18
N LEU A 185 17.40 -1.43 10.12
CA LEU A 185 17.88 -2.79 9.82
C LEU A 185 16.89 -3.57 8.95
N SER A 186 15.59 -3.52 9.28
CA SER A 186 14.52 -4.13 8.49
C SER A 186 14.50 -3.56 7.08
N TRP A 187 14.59 -2.22 6.94
CA TRP A 187 14.68 -1.55 5.65
C TRP A 187 15.82 -2.10 4.77
N ASN A 188 17.04 -2.17 5.32
CA ASN A 188 18.22 -2.64 4.60
C ASN A 188 18.13 -4.13 4.25
N SER A 189 17.58 -4.94 5.15
CA SER A 189 17.36 -6.38 4.92
C SER A 189 16.39 -6.62 3.76
N LEU A 190 15.25 -5.94 3.76
CA LEU A 190 14.27 -6.00 2.69
C LEU A 190 14.84 -5.49 1.36
N GLN A 191 15.56 -4.37 1.37
CA GLN A 191 16.24 -3.85 0.19
C GLN A 191 17.21 -4.88 -0.41
N HIS A 192 17.96 -5.59 0.43
CA HIS A 192 18.84 -6.66 -0.02
C HIS A 192 18.05 -7.79 -0.70
N SER A 193 16.95 -8.26 -0.09
CA SER A 193 16.07 -9.28 -0.69
C SER A 193 15.53 -8.83 -2.04
N TYR A 194 15.08 -7.57 -2.16
CA TYR A 194 14.59 -7.03 -3.43
C TYR A 194 15.66 -7.01 -4.51
N GLN A 195 16.92 -6.69 -4.16
CA GLN A 195 18.03 -6.75 -5.09
C GLN A 195 18.32 -8.17 -5.57
N GLN A 196 18.14 -9.19 -4.72
CA GLN A 196 18.29 -10.58 -5.15
C GLN A 196 17.15 -11.02 -6.07
N GLU A 197 15.91 -10.65 -5.75
CA GLU A 197 14.75 -10.86 -6.61
C GLU A 197 14.97 -10.23 -7.99
N LEU A 198 15.34 -8.95 -8.04
CA LEU A 198 15.63 -8.23 -9.27
C LEU A 198 16.75 -8.86 -10.09
N ARG A 199 17.82 -9.38 -9.46
CA ARG A 199 18.90 -10.07 -10.19
C ARG A 199 18.35 -11.28 -10.95
N SER A 200 17.56 -12.12 -10.28
CA SER A 200 16.96 -13.30 -10.89
C SER A 200 15.99 -12.93 -12.02
N ILE A 201 15.14 -11.92 -11.81
CA ILE A 201 14.18 -11.47 -12.82
C ILE A 201 14.91 -10.81 -14.01
N THR A 202 15.94 -10.01 -13.76
CA THR A 202 16.76 -9.40 -14.82
C THR A 202 17.44 -10.46 -15.66
N GLN A 203 17.99 -11.51 -15.04
CA GLN A 203 18.59 -12.62 -15.79
C GLN A 203 17.55 -13.31 -16.67
N TRP A 204 16.39 -13.65 -16.12
CA TRP A 204 15.27 -14.22 -16.89
C TRP A 204 14.85 -13.32 -18.07
N TRP A 205 14.77 -12.01 -17.85
CA TRP A 205 14.40 -11.04 -18.88
C TRP A 205 15.43 -10.96 -20.02
N ILE A 206 16.72 -10.99 -19.67
CA ILE A 206 17.83 -11.05 -20.63
C ILE A 206 17.78 -12.36 -21.43
N ASP A 207 17.51 -13.49 -20.77
CA ASP A 207 17.48 -14.81 -21.41
C ASP A 207 16.34 -14.94 -22.43
N LEU A 208 15.21 -14.26 -22.20
CA LEU A 208 14.12 -14.17 -23.19
C LEU A 208 14.55 -13.41 -24.46
N ASP A 209 15.41 -12.40 -24.31
CA ASP A 209 15.96 -11.59 -25.41
C ASP A 209 14.87 -10.95 -26.28
N PHE A 210 13.77 -10.52 -25.64
CA PHE A 210 12.67 -9.84 -26.32
C PHE A 210 13.04 -8.46 -26.82
N ALA A 211 14.05 -7.81 -26.24
CA ALA A 211 14.59 -6.55 -26.74
C ALA A 211 15.07 -6.66 -28.20
N THR A 212 15.60 -7.82 -28.63
CA THR A 212 16.03 -8.04 -30.02
C THR A 212 14.96 -8.74 -30.86
N LYS A 213 14.16 -9.62 -30.26
CA LYS A 213 13.16 -10.43 -30.97
C LYS A 213 11.82 -9.72 -31.20
N LEU A 214 11.45 -8.78 -30.32
CA LEU A 214 10.18 -8.06 -30.31
C LEU A 214 10.43 -6.54 -30.35
N SER A 215 10.80 -6.03 -31.51
CA SER A 215 11.22 -4.61 -31.67
C SER A 215 10.18 -3.56 -31.29
N PHE A 216 8.90 -3.94 -31.16
CA PHE A 216 7.82 -3.07 -30.72
C PHE A 216 7.68 -2.97 -29.19
N ALA A 217 8.26 -3.91 -28.45
CA ALA A 217 8.06 -4.04 -27.01
C ALA A 217 8.88 -3.02 -26.22
N ARG A 218 8.25 -2.41 -25.22
CA ARG A 218 8.92 -1.52 -24.26
C ARG A 218 9.60 -2.34 -23.16
N ASP A 219 10.76 -1.88 -22.68
CA ASP A 219 11.35 -2.39 -21.44
C ASP A 219 10.74 -1.65 -20.24
N ARG A 220 10.10 -2.42 -19.35
CA ARG A 220 9.40 -1.94 -18.15
C ARG A 220 9.81 -2.67 -16.88
N LEU A 221 10.93 -3.41 -16.90
CA LEU A 221 11.28 -4.35 -15.84
C LEU A 221 11.32 -3.67 -14.46
N ILE A 222 11.92 -2.49 -14.37
CA ILE A 222 12.08 -1.78 -13.09
C ILE A 222 10.75 -1.21 -12.61
N GLU A 223 9.95 -0.62 -13.50
CA GLU A 223 8.64 -0.06 -13.18
C GLU A 223 7.67 -1.15 -12.71
N VAL A 224 7.63 -2.28 -13.41
CA VAL A 224 6.77 -3.41 -13.08
C VAL A 224 7.18 -4.03 -11.75
N TYR A 225 8.48 -4.24 -11.52
CA TYR A 225 8.95 -4.73 -10.23
C TYR A 225 8.64 -3.74 -9.09
N PHE A 226 8.77 -2.44 -9.35
CA PHE A 226 8.40 -1.40 -8.39
C PHE A 226 6.90 -1.46 -8.05
N TRP A 227 6.02 -1.69 -9.03
CA TRP A 227 4.59 -1.92 -8.79
C TRP A 227 4.33 -3.16 -7.94
N ALA A 228 5.03 -4.26 -8.21
CA ALA A 228 4.92 -5.49 -7.42
C ALA A 228 5.34 -5.27 -5.95
N VAL A 229 6.45 -4.57 -5.71
CA VAL A 229 6.87 -4.16 -4.36
C VAL A 229 5.84 -3.25 -3.71
N GLY A 230 5.28 -2.30 -4.46
CA GLY A 230 4.24 -1.40 -3.95
C GLY A 230 2.96 -2.13 -3.52
N ALA A 231 2.60 -3.23 -4.20
CA ALA A 231 1.42 -4.03 -3.88
C ALA A 231 1.64 -4.99 -2.70
N MET A 232 2.87 -5.51 -2.53
CA MET A 232 3.20 -6.50 -1.50
C MET A 232 4.69 -6.43 -1.18
N TRP A 233 5.07 -5.72 -0.13
CA TRP A 233 6.48 -5.42 0.14
C TRP A 233 7.11 -6.36 1.16
N GLU A 234 6.31 -7.06 1.97
CA GLU A 234 6.78 -7.87 3.08
C GLU A 234 7.60 -9.08 2.60
N PRO A 235 8.51 -9.61 3.43
CA PRO A 235 9.39 -10.71 3.01
C PRO A 235 8.63 -11.96 2.55
N LYS A 236 7.49 -12.25 3.20
CA LYS A 236 6.64 -13.43 2.92
C LYS A 236 6.11 -13.47 1.48
N PHE A 237 6.07 -12.33 0.80
CA PHE A 237 5.57 -12.20 -0.58
C PHE A 237 6.67 -12.20 -1.65
N SER A 238 7.91 -12.58 -1.31
CA SER A 238 9.04 -12.63 -2.26
C SER A 238 8.72 -13.39 -3.55
N MET A 239 8.20 -14.62 -3.44
CA MET A 239 7.83 -15.42 -4.61
C MET A 239 6.66 -14.80 -5.39
N ALA A 240 5.70 -14.21 -4.69
CA ALA A 240 4.56 -13.55 -5.32
C ALA A 240 5.00 -12.34 -6.14
N ARG A 241 5.91 -11.50 -5.64
CA ARG A 241 6.51 -10.40 -6.41
C ARG A 241 7.25 -10.89 -7.64
N TYR A 242 8.03 -11.96 -7.49
CA TYR A 242 8.78 -12.56 -8.59
C TYR A 242 7.84 -13.02 -9.72
N ILE A 243 6.80 -13.80 -9.40
CA ILE A 243 5.80 -14.27 -10.35
C ILE A 243 5.02 -13.09 -10.97
N LEU A 244 4.52 -12.18 -10.13
CA LEU A 244 3.73 -11.03 -10.56
C LEU A 244 4.52 -10.15 -11.53
N THR A 245 5.81 -9.94 -11.26
CA THR A 245 6.68 -9.15 -12.15
C THR A 245 6.82 -9.80 -13.51
N LYS A 246 7.09 -11.11 -13.57
CA LYS A 246 7.19 -11.83 -14.84
C LYS A 246 5.91 -11.77 -15.65
N LEU A 247 4.78 -12.08 -15.02
CA LEU A 247 3.46 -12.05 -15.68
C LEU A 247 3.13 -10.64 -16.18
N THR A 248 3.35 -9.61 -15.37
CA THR A 248 3.04 -8.22 -15.74
C THR A 248 3.96 -7.71 -16.85
N MET A 249 5.21 -8.15 -16.91
CA MET A 249 6.11 -7.87 -18.04
C MET A 249 5.53 -8.46 -19.33
N LEU A 250 5.11 -9.73 -19.33
CA LEU A 250 4.52 -10.36 -20.51
C LEU A 250 3.19 -9.71 -20.92
N VAL A 251 2.36 -9.33 -19.95
CA VAL A 251 1.14 -8.55 -20.19
C VAL A 251 1.45 -7.19 -20.83
N SER A 252 2.52 -6.52 -20.40
CA SER A 252 2.92 -5.22 -20.97
C SER A 252 3.38 -5.34 -22.44
N ILE A 253 4.04 -6.44 -22.80
CA ILE A 253 4.43 -6.72 -24.18
C ILE A 253 3.20 -7.06 -25.02
N ASN A 254 2.26 -7.79 -24.42
CA ASN A 254 1.00 -8.09 -25.07
C ASN A 254 0.22 -6.81 -25.38
N ASP A 255 0.09 -5.91 -24.41
CA ASP A 255 -0.47 -4.56 -24.58
C ASP A 255 0.19 -3.82 -25.76
N ASP A 256 1.52 -3.79 -25.81
CA ASP A 256 2.27 -3.19 -26.93
C ASP A 256 1.96 -3.85 -28.28
N MET A 257 1.81 -5.17 -28.30
CA MET A 257 1.46 -5.89 -29.52
C MET A 257 0.08 -5.49 -30.04
N TYR A 258 -0.93 -5.42 -29.16
CA TYR A 258 -2.30 -5.04 -29.52
C TYR A 258 -2.41 -3.56 -29.92
N ASP A 259 -1.63 -2.69 -29.30
CA ASP A 259 -1.72 -1.23 -29.51
C ASP A 259 -0.99 -0.75 -30.77
N VAL A 260 0.20 -1.27 -31.06
CA VAL A 260 1.10 -0.65 -32.05
C VAL A 260 1.67 -1.57 -33.12
N TYR A 261 1.48 -2.89 -33.04
CA TYR A 261 2.19 -3.82 -33.93
C TYR A 261 1.29 -4.82 -34.68
N GLY A 262 0.41 -5.54 -33.97
CA GLY A 262 -0.40 -6.60 -34.55
C GLY A 262 -1.46 -6.07 -35.51
N THR A 263 -1.66 -6.76 -36.62
CA THR A 263 -2.81 -6.51 -37.49
C THR A 263 -4.07 -7.13 -36.89
N ILE A 264 -5.26 -6.60 -37.23
CA ILE A 264 -6.53 -7.12 -36.69
C ILE A 264 -6.66 -8.64 -36.89
N ASP A 265 -6.36 -9.14 -38.10
CA ASP A 265 -6.45 -10.57 -38.42
C ASP A 265 -5.48 -11.41 -37.55
N GLU A 266 -4.26 -10.92 -37.31
CA GLU A 266 -3.30 -11.61 -36.44
C GLU A 266 -3.74 -11.57 -34.97
N LEU A 267 -4.28 -10.45 -34.49
CA LEU A 267 -4.74 -10.29 -33.11
C LEU A 267 -5.99 -11.13 -32.83
N GLU A 268 -6.92 -11.24 -33.77
CA GLU A 268 -8.07 -12.15 -33.68
C GLU A 268 -7.59 -13.60 -33.57
N LEU A 269 -6.61 -13.99 -34.39
CA LEU A 269 -6.02 -15.32 -34.35
C LEU A 269 -5.27 -15.58 -33.03
N PHE A 270 -4.51 -14.61 -32.53
CA PHE A 270 -3.81 -14.70 -31.25
C PHE A 270 -4.79 -14.88 -30.10
N THR A 271 -5.81 -14.01 -30.02
CA THR A 271 -6.88 -14.05 -29.02
C THR A 271 -7.55 -15.42 -29.00
N ALA A 272 -7.97 -15.94 -30.16
CA ALA A 272 -8.61 -17.24 -30.26
C ALA A 272 -7.67 -18.40 -29.86
N THR A 273 -6.37 -18.29 -30.15
CA THR A 273 -5.36 -19.28 -29.75
C THR A 273 -5.20 -19.31 -28.23
N VAL A 274 -5.09 -18.14 -27.60
CA VAL A 274 -5.02 -18.01 -26.14
C VAL A 274 -6.31 -18.51 -25.48
N GLN A 275 -7.49 -18.10 -25.96
CA GLN A 275 -8.77 -18.53 -25.37
C GLN A 275 -8.98 -20.05 -25.39
N ARG A 276 -8.46 -20.74 -26.43
CA ARG A 276 -8.50 -22.21 -26.52
C ARG A 276 -7.36 -22.90 -25.78
N TRP A 277 -6.38 -22.14 -25.29
CA TRP A 277 -5.16 -22.65 -24.70
C TRP A 277 -4.38 -23.60 -25.64
N ASP A 278 -4.34 -23.28 -26.94
CA ASP A 278 -3.70 -24.12 -27.97
C ASP A 278 -2.18 -23.94 -27.99
N THR A 279 -1.49 -24.84 -27.26
CA THR A 279 -0.03 -24.85 -27.12
C THR A 279 0.71 -25.27 -28.39
N SER A 280 0.01 -25.71 -29.44
CA SER A 280 0.66 -26.04 -30.72
C SER A 280 1.09 -24.80 -31.50
N MET A 281 0.37 -23.68 -31.28
CA MET A 281 0.61 -22.35 -31.88
C MET A 281 0.79 -22.36 -33.41
N LYS A 282 0.32 -23.39 -34.11
CA LYS A 282 0.74 -23.66 -35.50
C LYS A 282 0.52 -22.48 -36.43
N ASP A 283 -0.62 -21.83 -36.26
CA ASP A 283 -1.10 -20.76 -37.14
C ASP A 283 -0.58 -19.37 -36.74
N LEU A 284 0.09 -19.24 -35.59
CA LEU A 284 0.60 -17.94 -35.13
C LEU A 284 1.88 -17.51 -35.89
N PRO A 285 2.03 -16.20 -36.18
CA PRO A 285 3.30 -15.61 -36.56
C PRO A 285 4.40 -15.87 -35.52
N GLU A 286 5.66 -15.89 -35.96
CA GLU A 286 6.78 -16.26 -35.09
C GLU A 286 6.92 -15.37 -33.85
N TYR A 287 6.72 -14.05 -33.98
CA TYR A 287 6.82 -13.13 -32.86
C TYR A 287 5.72 -13.37 -31.79
N MET A 288 4.52 -13.78 -32.21
CA MET A 288 3.42 -14.15 -31.33
C MET A 288 3.69 -15.48 -30.63
N LYS A 289 4.30 -16.45 -31.33
CA LYS A 289 4.74 -17.73 -30.73
C LYS A 289 5.73 -17.49 -29.60
N LEU A 290 6.68 -16.59 -29.80
CA LEU A 290 7.67 -16.22 -28.77
C LEU A 290 6.99 -15.67 -27.51
N LEU A 291 6.07 -14.71 -27.67
CA LEU A 291 5.34 -14.14 -26.54
C LEU A 291 4.46 -15.19 -25.83
N TYR A 292 3.67 -15.95 -26.58
CA TYR A 292 2.76 -16.93 -25.99
C TYR A 292 3.50 -18.10 -25.34
N GLY A 293 4.62 -18.53 -25.93
CA GLY A 293 5.53 -19.50 -25.30
C GLY A 293 6.03 -19.03 -23.94
N ALA A 294 6.50 -17.78 -23.85
CA ALA A 294 6.94 -17.23 -22.56
C ALA A 294 5.80 -17.15 -21.52
N ILE A 295 4.56 -16.88 -21.93
CA ILE A 295 3.39 -16.90 -21.03
C ILE A 295 3.16 -18.31 -20.49
N ILE A 296 3.21 -19.32 -21.35
CA ILE A 296 3.05 -20.72 -20.93
C ILE A 296 4.20 -21.12 -19.98
N ASP A 297 5.45 -20.82 -20.32
CA ASP A 297 6.61 -21.17 -19.49
C ASP A 297 6.51 -20.57 -18.08
N VAL A 298 6.07 -19.32 -17.95
CA VAL A 298 5.86 -18.70 -16.63
C VAL A 298 4.70 -19.35 -15.89
N LEU A 299 3.60 -19.69 -16.56
CA LEU A 299 2.48 -20.37 -15.91
C LEU A 299 2.82 -21.80 -15.48
N ASP A 300 3.67 -22.51 -16.23
CA ASP A 300 4.19 -23.82 -15.85
C ASP A 300 5.15 -23.71 -14.64
N GLU A 301 5.97 -22.65 -14.57
CA GLU A 301 6.77 -22.33 -13.38
C GLU A 301 5.86 -22.08 -12.16
N VAL A 302 4.77 -21.32 -12.33
CA VAL A 302 3.77 -21.07 -11.28
C VAL A 302 3.09 -22.38 -10.84
N ASP A 303 2.67 -23.21 -11.78
CA ASP A 303 2.04 -24.51 -11.46
C ASP A 303 2.98 -25.37 -10.63
N ALA A 304 4.24 -25.52 -11.06
CA ALA A 304 5.23 -26.30 -10.35
C ALA A 304 5.44 -25.79 -8.90
N ILE A 305 5.45 -24.48 -8.69
CA ILE A 305 5.56 -23.86 -7.36
C ILE A 305 4.31 -24.16 -6.52
N THR A 306 3.13 -23.81 -7.04
CA THR A 306 1.88 -23.88 -6.27
C THR A 306 1.45 -25.32 -6.01
N THR A 307 1.71 -26.25 -6.93
CA THR A 307 1.46 -27.68 -6.74
C THR A 307 2.31 -28.24 -5.60
N ARG A 308 3.59 -27.84 -5.49
CA ARG A 308 4.46 -28.23 -4.37
C ARG A 308 3.98 -27.68 -3.03
N GLU A 309 3.28 -26.56 -3.03
CA GLU A 309 2.68 -25.94 -1.86
C GLU A 309 1.26 -26.45 -1.57
N GLY A 310 0.76 -27.44 -2.32
CA GLY A 310 -0.58 -28.01 -2.14
C GLY A 310 -1.71 -27.11 -2.65
N ARG A 311 -1.40 -26.20 -3.58
CA ARG A 311 -2.33 -25.23 -4.18
C ARG A 311 -2.42 -25.33 -5.72
N PRO A 312 -2.56 -26.53 -6.31
CA PRO A 312 -2.54 -26.70 -7.78
C PRO A 312 -3.67 -25.94 -8.50
N TYR A 313 -4.78 -25.67 -7.80
CA TYR A 313 -5.91 -24.92 -8.34
C TYR A 313 -5.55 -23.47 -8.73
N CYS A 314 -4.42 -22.93 -8.26
CA CYS A 314 -3.97 -21.58 -8.62
C CYS A 314 -3.71 -21.44 -10.13
N LEU A 315 -3.28 -22.51 -10.81
CA LEU A 315 -3.03 -22.48 -12.24
C LEU A 315 -4.30 -22.17 -13.04
N ASP A 316 -5.43 -22.77 -12.67
CA ASP A 316 -6.70 -22.59 -13.39
C ASP A 316 -7.17 -21.13 -13.33
N TYR A 317 -7.05 -20.50 -12.15
CA TYR A 317 -7.33 -19.06 -12.00
C TYR A 317 -6.32 -18.20 -12.74
N GLY A 318 -5.04 -18.58 -12.76
CA GLY A 318 -4.00 -17.90 -13.56
C GLY A 318 -4.33 -17.91 -15.05
N LYS A 319 -4.68 -19.08 -15.60
CA LYS A 319 -5.12 -19.23 -16.99
C LYS A 319 -6.37 -18.42 -17.28
N GLN A 320 -7.37 -18.47 -16.39
CA GLN A 320 -8.59 -17.68 -16.55
C GLN A 320 -8.31 -16.17 -16.56
N ALA A 321 -7.42 -15.69 -15.69
CA ALA A 321 -7.03 -14.29 -15.65
C ALA A 321 -6.33 -13.85 -16.95
N VAL A 322 -5.44 -14.70 -17.48
CA VAL A 322 -4.83 -14.48 -18.79
C VAL A 322 -5.93 -14.42 -19.85
N THR A 323 -6.79 -15.43 -19.98
CA THR A 323 -7.86 -15.48 -20.98
C THR A 323 -8.81 -14.28 -20.93
N ASN A 324 -9.18 -13.79 -19.74
CA ASN A 324 -10.06 -12.64 -19.59
C ASN A 324 -9.41 -11.30 -19.96
N HIS A 325 -8.08 -11.26 -20.11
CA HIS A 325 -7.34 -10.09 -20.54
C HIS A 325 -7.33 -9.93 -22.07
N TYR A 326 -7.81 -10.93 -22.82
CA TYR A 326 -7.83 -10.98 -24.29
C TYR A 326 -9.21 -10.85 -24.91
#